data_AF-A0A0C2Y6I7-F1
#
_entry.id   AF-A0A0C2Y6I7-F1
#
_cell.length_a   1.000
_cell.length_b   1.000
_cell.length_c   1.000
_cell.angle_alpha   90.00
_cell.angle_beta   90.00
_cell.angle_gamma   90.00
#
_symmetry.space_group_name_H-M   'P 1'
#
loop_
_entity.id
_entity.type
_entity.pdbx_description
1 polymer ?
#
loop_
_entity_poly.entity_id
_entity_poly.type
_entity_poly.pdbx_seq_one_letter_code
_entity_poly.pdbx_strand_id
1 'polypeptide(L)'
;IYINIAGQNTVVIGTHKVAADLLDRRASIYSDRPRNIVAAELLTGGLIFAFAQHNDIWKRMRRGSHEALNNRVAKTYHGFQETETTLLIDHFLKTPKDFDSHLRR
;
A
#
# COMPACT_ATOMS: atom_id res chain seq x y z
N ILE A 1 18.32 14.48 -0.19
CA ILE A 1 18.46 14.94 1.21
C ILE A 1 18.73 13.70 2.07
N TYR A 2 19.58 13.78 3.09
CA TYR A 2 19.86 12.66 4.00
C TYR A 2 19.24 12.95 5.38
N ILE A 3 18.59 11.96 5.95
CA ILE A 3 17.95 12.03 7.27
C ILE A 3 18.07 10.69 7.99
N ASN A 4 18.13 10.70 9.32
CA ASN A 4 18.00 9.50 10.13
C ASN A 4 16.55 9.40 10.64
N ILE A 5 15.85 8.31 10.30
CA ILE A 5 14.48 8.04 10.73
C ILE A 5 14.51 6.83 11.65
N ALA A 6 14.14 7.01 12.92
CA ALA A 6 14.06 5.93 13.91
C ALA A 6 15.34 5.06 13.98
N GLY A 7 16.52 5.68 13.89
CA GLY A 7 17.81 4.99 13.89
C GLY A 7 18.28 4.54 12.51
N GLN A 8 17.43 4.59 11.48
CA GLN A 8 17.75 4.17 10.12
C GLN A 8 18.20 5.34 9.24
N ASN A 9 19.39 5.21 8.68
CA ASN A 9 19.91 6.13 7.67
C ASN A 9 19.06 6.08 6.40
N THR A 10 18.49 7.21 6.03
CA THR A 10 17.52 7.32 4.93
C THR A 10 17.90 8.45 3.98
N VAL A 11 17.82 8.16 2.68
CA VAL A 11 18.02 9.14 1.62
C VAL A 11 16.69 9.48 0.98
N VAL A 12 16.31 10.75 1.02
CA VAL A 12 15.12 11.29 0.37
C VAL A 12 15.43 11.63 -1.09
N ILE A 13 14.69 10.99 -1.99
CA ILE A 13 14.74 11.20 -3.43
C ILE A 13 13.85 12.39 -3.80
N GLY A 14 14.43 13.45 -4.35
CA GLY A 14 13.73 14.71 -4.60
C GLY A 14 13.19 14.91 -6.02
N THR A 15 13.48 14.00 -6.96
CA THR A 15 13.07 14.16 -8.36
C THR A 15 12.40 12.91 -8.90
N HIS A 16 11.41 13.10 -9.76
CA HIS A 16 10.68 12.00 -10.40
C HIS A 16 11.60 11.07 -11.20
N LYS A 17 12.54 11.64 -11.97
CA LYS A 17 13.49 10.85 -12.77
C LYS A 17 14.29 9.87 -11.92
N VAL A 18 14.86 10.35 -10.82
CA VAL A 18 15.66 9.50 -9.92
C VAL A 18 14.78 8.47 -9.21
N ALA A 19 13.55 8.84 -8.84
CA ALA A 19 12.60 7.92 -8.22
C ALA A 19 12.25 6.77 -9.18
N ALA A 20 11.95 7.05 -10.44
CA ALA A 20 11.68 6.03 -11.45
C ALA A 20 12.90 5.15 -11.73
N ASP A 21 14.09 5.75 -11.83
CA ASP A 21 15.34 5.01 -12.09
C ASP A 21 15.71 4.06 -10.94
N LEU A 22 15.47 4.46 -9.69
CA LEU A 22 15.82 3.64 -8.52
C LEU A 22 14.70 2.68 -8.10
N LEU A 23 13.47 3.17 -7.97
CA LEU A 23 12.37 2.43 -7.33
C LEU A 23 11.57 1.55 -8.30
N ASP A 24 11.63 1.83 -9.60
CA ASP A 24 10.92 1.06 -10.63
C ASP A 24 11.92 0.23 -11.45
N ARG A 25 12.81 0.89 -12.20
CA ARG A 25 13.78 0.21 -13.09
C ARG A 25 14.78 -0.66 -12.34
N ARG A 26 15.13 -0.29 -11.10
CA ARG A 26 16.07 -1.01 -10.23
C ARG A 26 15.39 -1.49 -8.94
N ALA A 27 14.08 -1.76 -9.00
CA ALA A 27 13.29 -2.17 -7.84
C ALA A 27 13.85 -3.40 -7.12
N SER A 28 14.46 -4.35 -7.85
CA SER A 28 15.07 -5.54 -7.26
C SER A 28 16.25 -5.25 -6.33
N ILE A 29 16.88 -4.08 -6.46
CA ILE A 29 18.02 -3.65 -5.65
C ILE A 29 17.58 -2.73 -4.52
N TYR A 30 16.65 -1.80 -4.78
CA TYR A 30 16.32 -0.70 -3.86
C TYR A 30 14.96 -0.81 -3.19
N SER A 31 14.05 -1.65 -3.69
CA SER A 31 12.66 -1.71 -3.21
C SER A 31 12.42 -2.81 -2.17
N ASP A 32 13.48 -3.28 -1.49
CA ASP A 32 13.33 -4.17 -0.32
C ASP A 32 12.79 -3.39 0.90
N ARG A 33 12.28 -4.11 1.91
CA ARG A 33 11.76 -3.53 3.15
C ARG A 33 12.74 -3.78 4.30
N PRO A 34 13.04 -2.77 5.13
CA PRO A 34 13.79 -2.99 6.36
C PRO A 34 13.03 -3.92 7.30
N ARG A 35 13.76 -4.69 8.12
CA ARG A 35 13.17 -5.64 9.07
C ARG A 35 12.23 -4.89 10.03
N ASN A 36 10.96 -5.31 10.07
CA ASN A 36 9.94 -4.74 10.95
C ASN A 36 9.45 -5.78 11.97
N ILE A 37 9.98 -5.73 13.18
CA ILE A 37 9.71 -6.73 14.22
C ILE A 37 8.24 -6.70 14.67
N VAL A 38 7.67 -5.52 14.84
CA VAL A 38 6.30 -5.40 15.37
C VAL A 38 5.27 -5.79 14.32
N ALA A 39 5.25 -5.12 13.17
CA ALA A 39 4.21 -5.31 12.17
C ALA A 39 4.42 -6.59 11.36
N ALA A 40 5.66 -6.90 10.95
CA ALA A 40 5.93 -8.08 10.15
C ALA A 40 6.04 -9.32 11.03
N GLU A 41 6.93 -9.36 12.03
CA GLU A 41 7.20 -10.61 12.76
C GLU A 41 6.14 -10.94 13.81
N LEU A 42 5.89 -10.06 14.78
CA LEU A 42 5.04 -10.35 15.94
C LEU A 42 3.55 -10.40 15.61
N LEU A 43 3.04 -9.40 14.88
CA LEU A 43 1.61 -9.29 14.62
C LEU A 43 1.13 -10.22 13.50
N THR A 44 1.99 -10.54 12.53
CA THR A 44 1.55 -11.22 11.31
C THR A 44 2.40 -12.43 10.93
N GLY A 45 3.42 -12.81 11.71
CA GLY A 45 4.26 -13.97 11.43
C GLY A 45 5.02 -13.89 10.10
N GLY A 46 5.29 -12.67 9.63
CA GLY A 46 5.91 -12.37 8.34
C GLY A 46 4.92 -12.33 7.17
N LEU A 47 3.61 -12.38 7.41
CA LEU A 47 2.60 -12.53 6.37
C LEU A 47 1.94 -11.22 5.92
N ILE A 48 2.31 -10.08 6.51
CA ILE A 48 1.87 -8.77 6.02
C ILE A 48 2.63 -8.39 4.74
N PHE A 49 1.96 -8.52 3.60
CA PHE A 49 2.54 -8.25 2.28
C PHE A 49 3.25 -6.89 2.16
N ALA A 50 2.72 -5.85 2.84
CA ALA A 50 3.26 -4.49 2.79
C ALA A 50 4.63 -4.31 3.50
N PHE A 51 4.91 -5.10 4.54
CA PHE A 51 6.17 -5.04 5.31
C PHE A 51 7.04 -6.29 5.15
N ALA A 52 6.61 -7.27 4.36
CA ALA A 52 7.41 -8.44 4.06
C ALA A 52 8.63 -8.07 3.21
N GLN A 53 9.79 -8.64 3.57
CA GLN A 53 11.04 -8.48 2.84
C GLN A 53 11.00 -9.21 1.49
N HIS A 54 11.84 -8.80 0.54
CA HIS A 54 11.89 -9.35 -0.81
C HIS A 54 12.48 -10.76 -0.85
N ASN A 55 11.68 -11.74 -0.41
CA ASN A 55 12.01 -13.15 -0.39
C ASN A 55 10.95 -13.95 -1.17
N ASP A 56 11.07 -15.28 -1.18
CA ASP A 56 10.14 -16.13 -1.93
C ASP A 56 8.70 -16.11 -1.37
N ILE A 57 8.53 -15.82 -0.08
CA ILE A 57 7.21 -15.62 0.52
C ILE A 57 6.56 -14.37 -0.08
N TRP A 58 7.28 -13.25 -0.13
CA TRP A 58 6.79 -12.02 -0.75
C TRP A 58 6.46 -12.21 -2.23
N LYS A 59 7.28 -12.94 -2.99
CA LYS A 59 7.00 -13.23 -4.41
C LYS A 59 5.71 -14.05 -4.58
N ARG A 60 5.45 -15.03 -3.70
CA ARG A 60 4.22 -15.82 -3.70
C ARG A 60 2.99 -14.97 -3.37
N MET A 61 3.08 -14.15 -2.33
CA MET A 61 2.02 -13.20 -1.97
C MET A 61 1.74 -12.21 -3.11
N ARG A 62 2.79 -11.61 -3.69
CA ARG A 62 2.68 -10.70 -4.84
C ARG A 62 1.90 -11.33 -5.98
N ARG A 63 2.20 -12.60 -6.30
CA ARG A 63 1.52 -13.36 -7.34
C ARG A 63 0.05 -13.56 -7.01
N GLY A 64 -0.27 -14.07 -5.82
CA GLY A 64 -1.65 -14.27 -5.38
C GLY A 64 -2.45 -12.96 -5.35
N SER A 65 -1.91 -11.90 -4.76
CA SER A 65 -2.57 -10.58 -4.74
C SER A 65 -2.78 -10.00 -6.14
N HIS A 66 -1.87 -10.26 -7.08
CA HIS A 66 -2.01 -9.79 -8.47
C HIS A 66 -3.18 -10.45 -9.21
N GLU A 67 -3.61 -11.65 -8.82
CA GLU A 67 -4.79 -12.29 -9.41
C GLU A 67 -6.07 -11.49 -9.13
N ALA A 68 -6.21 -10.91 -7.94
CA ALA A 68 -7.34 -10.07 -7.57
C ALA A 68 -7.16 -8.59 -7.95
N LEU A 69 -5.92 -8.08 -7.94
CA LEU A 69 -5.64 -6.63 -8.05
C LEU A 69 -5.03 -6.21 -9.40
N ASN A 70 -5.06 -7.06 -10.42
CA ASN A 70 -4.62 -6.66 -11.76
C ASN A 70 -5.62 -5.70 -12.42
N ASN A 71 -5.17 -4.98 -13.45
CA ASN A 71 -5.97 -3.98 -14.16
C ASN A 71 -7.30 -4.52 -14.70
N ARG A 72 -7.34 -5.78 -15.15
CA ARG A 72 -8.57 -6.39 -15.68
C ARG A 72 -9.60 -6.62 -14.57
N VAL A 73 -9.19 -7.22 -13.45
CA VAL A 73 -10.07 -7.50 -12.31
C VAL A 73 -10.45 -6.21 -11.57
N ALA A 74 -9.53 -5.24 -11.48
CA ALA A 74 -9.82 -3.95 -10.88
C ALA A 74 -11.07 -3.27 -11.49
N LYS A 75 -11.25 -3.42 -12.82
CA LYS A 75 -12.42 -2.86 -13.52
C LYS A 75 -13.75 -3.50 -13.11
N THR A 76 -13.75 -4.76 -12.68
CA THR A 76 -14.99 -5.42 -12.24
C THR A 76 -15.51 -4.86 -10.92
N TYR A 77 -14.67 -4.17 -10.15
CA TYR A 77 -15.08 -3.53 -8.89
C TYR A 77 -15.79 -2.19 -9.09
N HIS A 78 -15.78 -1.60 -10.29
CA HIS A 78 -16.36 -0.27 -10.51
C HIS A 78 -17.84 -0.18 -10.14
N GLY A 79 -18.66 -1.16 -10.52
CA GLY A 79 -20.09 -1.11 -10.18
C GLY A 79 -20.36 -1.14 -8.66
N PHE A 80 -19.55 -1.91 -7.91
CA PHE A 80 -19.63 -1.92 -6.46
C PHE A 80 -19.16 -0.59 -5.86
N GLN A 81 -18.02 -0.07 -6.35
CA GLN A 81 -17.47 1.22 -5.91
C GLN A 81 -18.44 2.38 -6.19
N GLU A 82 -19.13 2.38 -7.33
CA GLU A 82 -20.13 3.39 -7.69
C GLU A 82 -21.35 3.36 -6.76
N THR A 83 -21.82 2.16 -6.42
CA THR A 83 -22.92 1.97 -5.47
C THR A 83 -22.53 2.51 -4.08
N GLU A 84 -21.39 2.09 -3.54
CA GLU A 84 -20.90 2.55 -2.23
C GLU A 84 -20.62 4.07 -2.23
N THR A 85 -20.11 4.61 -3.34
CA THR A 85 -19.89 6.06 -3.49
C THR A 85 -21.19 6.82 -3.41
N THR A 86 -22.26 6.33 -4.05
CA THR A 86 -23.58 6.97 -4.02
C THR A 86 -24.14 6.98 -2.59
N LEU A 87 -24.02 5.86 -1.87
CA LEU A 87 -24.44 5.77 -0.46
C LEU A 87 -23.63 6.69 0.44
N LEU A 88 -22.30 6.74 0.24
CA LEU A 88 -21.42 7.60 1.03
C LEU A 88 -21.77 9.08 0.85
N ILE A 89 -22.04 9.52 -0.39
CA ILE A 89 -22.45 10.90 -0.68
C ILE A 89 -23.80 11.23 -0.03
N ASP A 90 -24.79 10.33 -0.12
CA ASP A 90 -26.09 10.52 0.54
C ASP A 90 -25.94 10.69 2.06
N HIS A 91 -25.09 9.88 2.69
CA HIS A 91 -24.81 10.03 4.12
C HIS A 91 -24.10 11.35 4.46
N PHE A 92 -23.15 11.78 3.64
CA PHE A 92 -22.51 13.09 3.81
C PHE A 92 -23.50 14.25 3.70
N LEU A 93 -24.49 14.16 2.82
CA LEU A 93 -25.53 15.19 2.69
C LEU A 93 -26.48 15.21 3.89
N LYS A 94 -26.80 14.03 4.46
CA LYS A 94 -27.71 13.91 5.61
C LYS A 94 -27.07 14.31 6.93
N THR A 95 -25.86 13.85 7.20
CA THR A 95 -25.15 14.14 8.46
C THR A 95 -23.69 14.52 8.20
N PRO A 96 -23.43 15.75 7.70
CA PRO A 96 -22.08 16.20 7.35
C PRO A 96 -21.13 16.29 8.55
N LYS A 97 -21.66 16.41 9.77
CA LYS A 97 -20.87 16.47 11.01
C LYS A 97 -20.18 15.14 11.34
N ASP A 98 -20.69 14.03 10.81
CA ASP A 98 -20.21 12.67 11.11
C ASP A 98 -19.28 12.12 10.00
N PHE A 99 -18.59 13.02 9.29
CA PHE A 99 -17.76 12.69 8.13
C PHE A 99 -16.78 11.53 8.36
N ASP A 100 -16.06 11.52 9.49
CA ASP A 100 -15.10 10.44 9.82
C ASP A 100 -15.80 9.09 10.03
N SER A 101 -17.00 9.09 10.63
CA SER A 101 -17.77 7.86 10.84
C SER A 101 -18.24 7.26 9.51
N HIS A 102 -18.63 8.09 8.56
CA HIS A 102 -19.10 7.64 7.25
C HIS A 102 -18.00 7.00 6.41
N LEU A 103 -16.74 7.46 6.57
CA LEU A 103 -15.58 6.88 5.90
C LEU A 103 -15.10 5.54 6.48
N ARG A 104 -15.50 5.21 7.72
CA ARG A 104 -15.05 4.00 8.43
C ARG A 104 -16.00 2.81 8.31
N ARG A 105 -17.16 3.01 7.71
CA ARG A 105 -18.19 1.98 7.52
C ARG A 105 -17.80 1.01 6.42
#